data_AF-A0AAU4BPN3-F1
#
_entry.id   AF-A0AAU4BPN3-F1
#
_cell.length_a   1.000
_cell.length_b   1.000
_cell.length_c   1.000
_cell.angle_alpha   90.00
_cell.angle_beta   90.00
_cell.angle_gamma   90.00
#
_symmetry.space_group_name_H-M   'P 1'
#
loop_
_entity.id
_entity.type
_entity.pdbx_description
1 polymer ?
#
loop_
_entity_poly.entity_id
_entity_poly.type
_entity_poly.pdbx_seq_one_letter_code
_entity_poly.pdbx_strand_id
1 'polypeptide(L)'
;MTTDWREAAPCPNCATPVSTEQPIKAWIRGHDDLDSRRACLCVGDSDLWVHRYGTRRTRLPGVDRDVQYLMLVEIKTHGRGLDSAQRDLLLLVNELLRTVPWREQRVVGRFVAGHRQNVRKVHAFIAGRTVQVHCYGVHKLRLSGTTPDDSEWITWDDKPIDAAQLSGVLRFDLSPDSLKPLEHRAHKRTMRAPSLFDDEQEGIA
;
A
#
# COMPACT_ATOMS: atom_id res chain seq x y z
N MET A 1 -8.69 11.37 15.89
CA MET A 1 -8.04 12.20 16.94
C MET A 1 -6.68 11.59 17.26
N THR A 2 -5.62 12.23 16.77
CA THR A 2 -4.22 12.03 17.18
C THR A 2 -4.12 12.11 18.71
N THR A 3 -3.14 11.45 19.33
CA THR A 3 -2.74 11.69 20.74
C THR A 3 -2.85 13.18 21.06
N ASP A 4 -3.37 13.52 22.25
CA ASP A 4 -3.43 14.92 22.64
C ASP A 4 -2.00 15.45 22.56
N TRP A 5 -1.77 16.50 21.75
CA TRP A 5 -0.43 17.05 21.52
C TRP A 5 0.19 17.60 22.82
N ARG A 6 -0.65 17.76 23.86
CA ARG A 6 -0.26 18.10 25.22
C ARG A 6 0.30 16.90 26.00
N GLU A 7 0.15 15.67 25.50
CA GLU A 7 0.76 14.48 26.08
C GLU A 7 2.28 14.53 25.87
N ALA A 8 2.99 14.61 26.99
CA ALA A 8 4.42 14.43 27.05
C ALA A 8 4.73 12.94 27.27
N ALA A 9 5.63 12.39 26.46
CA ALA A 9 6.20 11.07 26.70
C ALA A 9 7.56 11.22 27.39
N PRO A 10 7.94 10.30 28.29
CA PRO A 10 9.29 10.29 28.84
C PRO A 10 10.29 9.97 27.73
N CYS A 11 11.35 10.77 27.61
CA CYS A 11 12.47 10.46 26.73
C CYS A 11 13.07 9.09 27.13
N PRO A 12 13.27 8.14 26.21
CA PRO A 12 13.81 6.81 26.55
C PRO A 12 15.23 6.85 27.12
N ASN A 13 15.98 7.94 26.93
CA ASN A 13 17.35 8.08 27.43
C ASN A 13 17.46 8.75 28.81
N CYS A 14 16.64 9.78 29.07
CA CYS A 14 16.77 10.59 30.29
C CYS A 14 15.47 10.74 31.10
N ALA A 15 14.37 10.12 30.64
CA ALA A 15 13.02 10.23 31.21
C ALA A 15 12.43 11.64 31.26
N THR A 16 13.15 12.67 30.79
CA THR A 16 12.62 14.04 30.67
C THR A 16 11.34 14.02 29.84
N PRO A 17 10.24 14.64 30.30
CA PRO A 17 9.03 14.76 29.51
C PRO A 17 9.32 15.56 28.25
N VAL A 18 9.15 14.92 27.10
CA VAL A 18 9.26 15.57 25.78
C VAL A 18 7.89 15.52 25.12
N SER A 19 7.51 16.59 24.42
CA SER A 19 6.30 16.55 23.61
C SER A 19 6.43 15.44 22.57
N THR A 20 5.37 14.66 22.42
CA THR A 20 5.27 13.64 21.36
C THR A 20 4.99 14.27 19.99
N GLU A 21 4.74 15.57 19.95
CA GLU A 21 4.46 16.30 18.74
C GLU A 21 5.73 16.56 17.91
N GLN A 22 5.64 16.28 16.61
CA GLN A 22 6.68 16.66 15.66
C GLN A 22 6.77 18.19 15.51
N PRO A 23 7.97 18.79 15.44
CA PRO A 23 8.13 20.24 15.32
C PRO A 23 7.32 20.89 14.20
N ILE A 24 7.16 20.22 13.06
CA ILE A 24 6.37 20.73 11.93
C ILE A 24 4.87 20.84 12.27
N LYS A 25 4.32 19.91 13.06
CA LYS A 25 2.91 19.97 13.48
C LYS A 25 2.67 21.09 14.48
N ALA A 26 3.62 21.30 15.39
CA ALA A 26 3.58 22.42 16.32
C ALA A 26 3.60 23.76 15.54
N TRP A 27 4.45 23.85 14.52
CA TRP A 27 4.49 25.01 13.62
C TRP A 27 3.17 25.20 12.87
N ILE A 28 2.61 24.15 12.25
CA ILE A 28 1.31 24.21 11.54
C ILE A 28 0.20 24.72 12.47
N ARG A 29 0.13 24.22 13.70
CA ARG A 29 -0.90 24.66 14.68
C ARG A 29 -0.75 26.14 15.05
N GLY A 30 0.48 26.66 15.07
CA GLY A 30 0.76 28.06 15.34
C GLY A 30 0.49 29.01 14.17
N HIS A 31 0.05 28.49 13.02
CA HIS A 31 -0.18 29.25 11.79
C HIS A 31 -1.68 29.33 11.48
N ASP A 32 -2.31 30.47 11.80
CA ASP A 32 -3.74 30.70 11.65
C ASP A 32 -4.25 30.57 10.19
N ASP A 33 -3.36 30.77 9.21
CA ASP A 33 -3.63 30.60 7.77
C ASP A 33 -3.69 29.13 7.34
N LEU A 34 -3.19 28.22 8.18
CA LEU A 34 -3.29 26.77 7.99
C LEU A 34 -4.43 26.14 8.80
N ASP A 35 -5.34 26.94 9.35
CA ASP A 35 -6.53 26.43 10.04
C ASP A 35 -7.37 25.56 9.09
N SER A 36 -7.57 24.30 9.47
CA SER A 36 -8.24 23.29 8.63
C SER A 36 -9.65 23.69 8.20
N ARG A 37 -10.37 24.47 9.03
CA ARG A 37 -11.75 24.87 8.74
C ARG A 37 -11.80 26.07 7.80
N ARG A 38 -10.93 27.06 8.02
CA ARG A 38 -10.87 28.29 7.21
C ARG A 38 -10.19 28.08 5.88
N ALA A 39 -9.13 27.28 5.85
CA ALA A 39 -8.33 27.00 4.66
C ALA A 39 -8.77 25.71 3.92
N CYS A 40 -9.81 25.02 4.40
CA CYS A 40 -10.29 23.75 3.84
C CYS A 40 -9.17 22.70 3.71
N LEU A 41 -8.29 22.63 4.71
CA LEU A 41 -7.14 21.73 4.72
C LEU A 41 -7.45 20.47 5.53
N CYS A 42 -7.07 19.32 5.00
CA CYS A 42 -6.99 18.07 5.75
C CYS A 42 -5.51 17.68 5.86
N VAL A 43 -4.94 17.80 7.05
CA VAL A 43 -3.55 17.45 7.34
C VAL A 43 -3.53 16.17 8.15
N GLY A 44 -2.83 15.16 7.64
CA GLY A 44 -2.67 13.87 8.29
C GLY A 44 -1.26 13.34 8.08
N ASP A 45 -0.82 12.51 9.02
CA ASP A 45 0.40 11.72 8.87
C ASP A 45 0.06 10.36 8.26
N SER A 46 1.04 9.76 7.60
CA SER A 46 1.02 8.35 7.25
C SER A 46 1.81 7.55 8.30
N ASP A 47 1.16 6.58 8.95
CA ASP A 47 1.82 5.77 9.99
C ASP A 47 2.92 4.87 9.40
N LEU A 48 2.62 4.10 8.34
CA LEU A 48 3.58 3.14 7.78
C LEU A 48 3.43 2.93 6.28
N TRP A 49 4.48 3.24 5.51
CA TRP A 49 4.60 2.78 4.12
C TRP A 49 5.36 1.46 4.07
N VAL A 50 4.76 0.45 3.44
CA VAL A 50 5.37 -0.88 3.28
C VAL A 50 5.68 -1.10 1.81
N HIS A 51 6.97 -1.21 1.51
CA HIS A 51 7.48 -1.52 0.17
C HIS A 51 8.29 -2.81 0.21
N ARG A 52 7.91 -3.77 -0.64
CA ARG A 52 8.73 -4.96 -0.90
C ARG A 52 9.31 -4.82 -2.30
N TYR A 53 10.63 -4.84 -2.40
CA TYR A 53 11.35 -4.97 -3.65
C TYR A 53 12.01 -6.35 -3.71
N GLY A 54 11.97 -6.99 -4.88
CA GLY A 54 12.68 -8.24 -5.09
C GLY A 54 12.82 -8.57 -6.56
N THR A 55 13.99 -9.07 -6.93
CA THR A 55 14.22 -9.63 -8.25
C THR A 55 14.01 -11.13 -8.18
N ARG A 56 12.97 -11.62 -8.84
CA ARG A 56 12.69 -13.05 -8.95
C ARG A 56 13.36 -13.58 -10.20
N ARG A 57 14.43 -14.36 -9.99
CA ARG A 57 15.03 -15.17 -11.05
C ARG A 57 14.00 -16.18 -11.52
N THR A 58 13.63 -16.12 -12.79
CA THR A 58 12.74 -17.14 -13.34
C THR A 58 13.54 -18.38 -13.74
N ARG A 59 12.87 -19.51 -13.98
CA ARG A 59 13.53 -20.71 -14.51
C ARG A 59 14.00 -20.53 -15.95
N LEU A 60 13.58 -19.45 -16.63
CA LEU A 60 14.03 -19.13 -17.97
C LEU A 60 15.37 -18.41 -17.89
N PRO A 61 16.43 -18.93 -18.55
CA PRO A 61 17.73 -18.27 -18.57
C PRO A 61 17.61 -16.82 -19.04
N GLY A 62 18.20 -15.89 -18.27
CA GLY A 62 18.24 -14.46 -18.60
C GLY A 62 16.94 -13.68 -18.38
N VAL A 63 15.88 -14.31 -17.84
CA VAL A 63 14.64 -13.60 -17.52
C VAL A 63 14.53 -13.43 -16.01
N ASP A 64 14.95 -12.26 -15.54
CA ASP A 64 14.71 -11.79 -14.17
C ASP A 64 13.48 -10.89 -14.16
N ARG A 65 12.58 -11.09 -13.19
CA ARG A 65 11.41 -10.24 -12.99
C ARG A 65 11.56 -9.45 -11.71
N ASP A 66 11.57 -8.14 -11.82
CA ASP A 66 11.37 -7.30 -10.64
C ASP A 66 9.90 -7.32 -10.27
N VAL A 67 9.64 -7.72 -9.04
CA VAL A 67 8.32 -7.61 -8.44
C VAL A 67 8.46 -6.60 -7.31
N GLN A 68 7.71 -5.51 -7.43
CA GLN A 68 7.64 -4.50 -6.38
C GLN A 68 6.21 -4.33 -5.90
N TYR A 69 6.03 -4.23 -4.60
CA TYR A 69 4.74 -4.07 -3.94
C TYR A 69 4.78 -2.82 -3.06
N LEU A 70 3.70 -2.04 -3.06
CA LEU A 70 3.58 -0.85 -2.23
C LEU A 70 2.19 -0.79 -1.59
N MET A 71 2.15 -0.52 -0.29
CA MET A 71 0.92 -0.14 0.42
C MET A 71 1.21 0.88 1.51
N LEU A 72 0.18 1.63 1.88
CA LEU A 72 0.15 2.46 3.07
C LEU A 72 -0.70 1.76 4.13
N VAL A 73 -0.21 1.74 5.38
CA VAL A 73 -0.93 1.20 6.53
C VAL A 73 -1.12 2.32 7.54
N GLU A 74 -2.37 2.59 7.86
CA GLU A 74 -2.77 3.44 8.97
C GLU A 74 -2.99 2.57 10.20
N ILE A 75 -2.31 2.89 11.31
CA ILE A 75 -2.29 2.09 12.53
C ILE A 75 -3.11 2.80 13.61
N LYS A 76 -3.95 2.04 14.30
CA LYS A 76 -4.72 2.53 15.43
C LYS A 76 -4.58 1.58 16.61
N THR A 77 -3.99 2.08 17.69
CA THR A 77 -3.81 1.35 18.94
C THR A 77 -4.97 1.60 19.90
N HIS A 78 -5.04 0.82 20.97
CA HIS A 78 -6.04 0.98 22.04
C HIS A 78 -7.48 0.97 21.54
N GLY A 79 -7.77 0.13 20.54
CA GLY A 79 -9.09 -0.07 19.97
C GLY A 79 -9.65 1.12 19.18
N ARG A 80 -8.86 2.18 18.96
CA ARG A 80 -9.34 3.41 18.33
C ARG A 80 -9.76 3.18 16.88
N GLY A 81 -10.72 3.98 16.43
CA GLY A 81 -11.16 4.04 15.04
C GLY A 81 -10.62 5.27 14.33
N LEU A 82 -10.83 5.33 13.01
CA LEU A 82 -10.61 6.55 12.22
C LEU A 82 -11.78 7.50 12.42
N ASP A 83 -11.48 8.77 12.64
CA ASP A 83 -12.48 9.83 12.55
C ASP A 83 -12.90 10.08 11.09
N SER A 84 -13.94 10.89 10.89
CA SER A 84 -14.52 11.12 9.55
C SER A 84 -13.53 11.78 8.59
N ALA A 85 -12.74 12.75 9.06
CA ALA A 85 -11.78 13.47 8.23
C ALA A 85 -10.61 12.57 7.82
N GLN A 86 -10.06 11.79 8.76
CA GLN A 86 -9.05 10.78 8.47
C GLN A 86 -9.56 9.74 7.48
N ARG A 87 -10.79 9.25 7.68
CA ARG A 87 -11.41 8.27 6.78
C ARG A 87 -11.53 8.81 5.36
N ASP A 88 -12.00 10.04 5.20
CA ASP A 88 -12.16 10.67 3.89
C ASP A 88 -10.80 10.84 3.19
N LEU A 89 -9.80 11.37 3.89
CA LEU A 89 -8.44 11.53 3.36
C LEU A 89 -7.85 10.17 2.91
N LEU A 90 -7.94 9.15 3.76
CA LEU A 90 -7.38 7.82 3.45
C LEU A 90 -8.13 7.13 2.32
N LEU A 91 -9.44 7.35 2.16
CA LEU A 91 -10.20 6.88 1.00
C LEU A 91 -9.71 7.54 -0.30
N LEU A 92 -9.48 8.86 -0.29
CA LEU A 92 -8.92 9.57 -1.46
C LEU A 92 -7.53 9.05 -1.82
N VAL A 93 -6.64 8.86 -0.85
CA VAL A 93 -5.30 8.29 -1.08
C VAL A 93 -5.40 6.85 -1.59
N ASN A 94 -6.31 6.05 -1.03
CA ASN A 94 -6.56 4.69 -1.49
C ASN A 94 -6.96 4.66 -2.96
N GLU A 95 -7.91 5.51 -3.36
CA GLU A 95 -8.31 5.64 -4.76
C GLU A 95 -7.15 6.09 -5.65
N LEU A 96 -6.32 7.06 -5.23
CA LEU A 96 -5.17 7.51 -6.02
C LEU A 96 -4.13 6.38 -6.23
N LEU A 97 -3.89 5.57 -5.21
CA LEU A 97 -2.99 4.42 -5.29
C LEU A 97 -3.59 3.27 -6.13
N ARG A 98 -4.92 3.08 -6.09
CA ARG A 98 -5.64 1.96 -6.75
C ARG A 98 -6.25 2.26 -8.11
N THR A 99 -6.38 3.51 -8.53
CA THR A 99 -6.85 3.88 -9.89
C THR A 99 -5.68 4.02 -10.84
N VAL A 100 -5.76 3.54 -12.09
CA VAL A 100 -4.77 3.83 -13.16
C VAL A 100 -5.06 5.25 -13.66
N PRO A 101 -4.10 6.04 -14.20
CA PRO A 101 -4.45 7.34 -14.78
C PRO A 101 -5.52 7.10 -15.84
N TRP A 102 -6.58 7.92 -15.77
CA TRP A 102 -7.87 7.88 -16.48
C TRP A 102 -7.90 7.38 -17.95
N ARG A 103 -6.77 7.28 -18.65
CA ARG A 103 -6.68 6.88 -20.06
C ARG A 103 -6.83 5.38 -20.31
N GLU A 104 -6.56 4.52 -19.32
CA GLU A 104 -6.55 3.06 -19.54
C GLU A 104 -7.83 2.34 -19.09
N GLN A 105 -8.80 3.06 -18.52
CA GLN A 105 -10.05 2.49 -17.98
C GLN A 105 -11.23 2.51 -18.96
N ARG A 106 -11.04 2.98 -20.20
CA ARG A 106 -12.09 2.95 -21.24
C ARG A 106 -11.82 1.88 -22.28
N VAL A 107 -12.28 0.67 -21.98
CA VAL A 107 -12.73 -0.25 -23.02
C VAL A 107 -14.26 -0.15 -23.00
N VAL A 108 -14.83 0.62 -23.93
CA VAL A 108 -16.29 0.77 -24.14
C VAL A 108 -17.05 1.54 -23.03
N GLY A 109 -16.46 2.59 -22.47
CA GLY A 109 -17.21 3.61 -21.71
C GLY A 109 -17.85 3.15 -20.39
N ARG A 110 -17.52 1.97 -19.87
CA ARG A 110 -18.00 1.47 -18.57
C ARG A 110 -16.85 1.31 -17.59
N PHE A 111 -17.04 1.77 -16.35
CA PHE A 111 -16.17 1.44 -15.23
C PHE A 111 -16.25 -0.07 -14.97
N VAL A 112 -15.12 -0.77 -15.08
CA VAL A 112 -15.05 -2.20 -14.75
C VAL A 112 -14.92 -2.32 -13.23
N ALA A 113 -16.03 -2.59 -12.55
CA ALA A 113 -16.02 -3.02 -11.16
C ALA A 113 -15.36 -4.41 -11.09
N GLY A 114 -14.28 -4.53 -10.31
CA GLY A 114 -13.39 -5.70 -10.30
C GLY A 114 -11.95 -5.29 -10.63
N HIS A 115 -11.39 -4.40 -9.79
CA HIS A 115 -10.09 -3.79 -10.02
C HIS A 115 -8.98 -4.84 -10.17
N ARG A 116 -8.41 -4.93 -11.37
CA ARG A 116 -7.08 -5.52 -11.55
C ARG A 116 -6.10 -4.73 -10.69
N GLN A 117 -5.21 -5.43 -9.99
CA GLN A 117 -4.12 -4.80 -9.23
C GLN A 117 -3.42 -3.75 -10.09
N ASN A 118 -3.27 -2.57 -9.53
CA ASN A 118 -2.73 -1.42 -10.20
C ASN A 118 -1.22 -1.58 -10.35
N VAL A 119 -0.75 -1.84 -11.57
CA VAL A 119 0.68 -1.92 -11.87
C VAL A 119 1.13 -0.58 -12.43
N ARG A 120 1.98 0.13 -11.70
CA ARG A 120 2.57 1.41 -12.13
C ARG A 120 3.99 1.20 -12.61
N LYS A 121 4.36 1.87 -13.70
CA LYS A 121 5.75 1.96 -14.15
C LYS A 121 6.38 3.20 -13.53
N VAL A 122 7.41 3.02 -12.71
CA VAL A 122 8.13 4.11 -12.05
C VAL A 122 9.63 3.91 -12.21
N HIS A 123 10.40 4.99 -12.21
CA HIS A 123 11.86 4.90 -12.21
C HIS A 123 12.34 4.59 -10.79
N ALA A 124 12.92 3.40 -10.59
CA ALA A 124 13.51 3.04 -9.31
C ALA A 124 14.95 3.53 -9.26
N PHE A 125 15.21 4.51 -8.39
CA PHE A 125 16.52 5.13 -8.24
C PHE A 125 17.64 4.12 -7.98
N ILE A 126 17.43 3.19 -7.02
CA ILE A 126 18.41 2.17 -6.65
C ILE A 126 18.71 1.21 -7.82
N ALA A 127 17.68 0.86 -8.60
CA ALA A 127 17.84 -0.06 -9.74
C ALA A 127 18.32 0.64 -11.02
N GLY A 128 18.37 1.98 -11.04
CA GLY A 128 18.71 2.79 -12.21
C GLY A 128 17.79 2.56 -13.42
N ARG A 129 16.60 1.99 -13.23
CA ARG A 129 15.72 1.56 -14.32
C ARG A 129 14.25 1.72 -13.98
N THR A 130 13.41 1.67 -15.01
CA THR A 130 11.96 1.61 -14.86
C THR A 130 11.52 0.24 -14.38
N VAL A 131 10.76 0.20 -13.30
CA VAL A 131 10.22 -1.02 -12.67
C VAL A 131 8.70 -0.99 -12.63
N GLN A 132 8.09 -2.15 -12.45
CA GLN A 132 6.66 -2.30 -12.21
C GLN A 132 6.38 -2.42 -10.72
N VAL A 133 5.54 -1.54 -10.18
CA VAL A 133 5.10 -1.52 -8.79
C VAL A 133 3.60 -1.83 -8.74
N HIS A 134 3.25 -2.86 -7.99
CA HIS A 134 1.88 -3.21 -7.67
C HIS A 134 1.45 -2.42 -6.42
N CYS A 135 0.50 -1.51 -6.59
CA CYS A 135 -0.02 -0.69 -5.50
C CYS A 135 -1.28 -1.33 -4.92
N TYR A 136 -1.25 -1.65 -3.61
CA TYR A 136 -2.39 -2.19 -2.86
C TYR A 136 -3.21 -1.12 -2.14
N GLY A 137 -2.86 0.16 -2.28
CA GLY A 137 -3.64 1.22 -1.68
C GLY A 137 -3.36 1.41 -0.19
N VAL A 138 -4.40 1.81 0.53
CA VAL A 138 -4.34 2.13 1.96
C VAL A 138 -5.13 1.10 2.74
N HIS A 139 -4.56 0.63 3.84
CA HIS A 139 -5.17 -0.34 4.75
C HIS A 139 -5.18 0.18 6.18
N LYS A 140 -6.14 -0.28 6.97
CA LYS A 140 -6.30 0.07 8.38
C LYS A 140 -5.97 -1.12 9.26
N LEU A 141 -4.92 -0.99 10.06
CA LEU A 141 -4.58 -1.91 11.15
C LEU A 141 -5.12 -1.37 12.47
N ARG A 142 -5.92 -2.15 13.20
CA ARG A 142 -6.34 -1.81 14.56
C ARG A 142 -5.87 -2.85 15.56
N LEU A 143 -5.36 -2.36 16.67
CA LEU A 143 -4.82 -3.12 17.79
C LEU A 143 -5.59 -2.73 19.06
N SER A 144 -5.87 -3.71 19.92
CA SER A 144 -6.41 -3.45 21.27
C SER A 144 -5.36 -2.92 22.23
N GLY A 145 -4.11 -3.34 22.07
CA GLY A 145 -2.94 -2.86 22.80
C GLY A 145 -2.14 -1.84 22.00
N THR A 146 -0.85 -1.77 22.28
CA THR A 146 0.11 -0.88 21.60
C THR A 146 0.82 -1.56 20.44
N THR A 147 1.01 -2.88 20.53
CA THR A 147 1.74 -3.74 19.60
C THR A 147 0.90 -4.97 19.25
N PRO A 148 1.30 -5.78 18.26
CA PRO A 148 0.67 -7.08 18.03
C PRO A 148 0.81 -8.04 19.22
N ASP A 149 1.89 -7.93 20.01
CA ASP A 149 2.23 -8.89 21.07
C ASP A 149 1.43 -8.69 22.37
N ASP A 150 1.03 -7.46 22.67
CA ASP A 150 0.24 -7.08 23.85
C ASP A 150 -1.25 -6.85 23.54
N SER A 151 -1.69 -7.16 22.31
CA SER A 151 -3.07 -7.00 21.87
C SER A 151 -3.89 -8.28 22.03
N GLU A 152 -5.02 -8.20 22.74
CA GLU A 152 -6.01 -9.30 22.82
C GLU A 152 -6.65 -9.62 21.46
N TRP A 153 -6.78 -8.60 20.61
CA TRP A 153 -7.30 -8.72 19.26
C TRP A 153 -6.60 -7.76 18.30
N ILE A 154 -6.53 -8.19 17.03
CA ILE A 154 -5.99 -7.44 15.90
C ILE A 154 -7.02 -7.48 14.77
N THR A 155 -7.21 -6.35 14.08
CA THR A 155 -8.03 -6.33 12.86
C THR A 155 -7.31 -5.65 11.71
N TRP A 156 -7.53 -6.17 10.51
CA TRP A 156 -7.07 -5.63 9.23
C TRP A 156 -8.28 -5.30 8.37
N ASP A 157 -8.51 -4.01 8.10
CA ASP A 157 -9.72 -3.50 7.45
C ASP A 157 -11.00 -4.05 8.10
N ASP A 158 -11.03 -3.99 9.44
CA ASP A 158 -12.11 -4.51 10.30
C ASP A 158 -12.33 -6.03 10.25
N LYS A 159 -11.44 -6.79 9.58
CA LYS A 159 -11.43 -8.25 9.62
C LYS A 159 -10.48 -8.74 10.72
N PRO A 160 -10.91 -9.65 11.62
CA PRO A 160 -10.02 -10.25 12.60
C PRO A 160 -8.85 -10.97 11.93
N ILE A 161 -7.64 -10.74 12.42
CA ILE A 161 -6.42 -11.46 12.00
C ILE A 161 -5.56 -11.80 13.21
N ASP A 162 -4.64 -12.76 13.05
CA ASP A 162 -3.58 -13.01 14.03
C ASP A 162 -2.25 -12.31 13.64
N ALA A 163 -1.26 -12.35 14.54
CA ALA A 163 0.05 -11.74 14.33
C ALA A 163 0.84 -12.39 13.17
N ALA A 164 0.62 -13.68 12.89
CA ALA A 164 1.28 -14.39 11.80
C ALA A 164 0.71 -13.93 10.44
N GLN A 165 -0.59 -13.73 10.35
CA GLN A 165 -1.28 -13.16 9.19
C GLN A 165 -0.84 -11.71 8.97
N LEU A 166 -0.74 -10.89 10.03
CA LEU A 166 -0.20 -9.53 9.93
C LEU A 166 1.22 -9.56 9.33
N SER A 167 2.09 -10.41 9.86
CA SER A 167 3.45 -10.60 9.33
C SER A 167 3.45 -11.07 7.88
N GLY A 168 2.50 -11.94 7.49
CA GLY A 168 2.32 -12.39 6.11
C GLY A 168 1.87 -11.25 5.17
N VAL A 169 0.96 -10.39 5.62
CA VAL A 169 0.49 -9.23 4.85
C VAL A 169 1.59 -8.18 4.70
N LEU A 170 2.29 -7.82 5.78
CA LEU A 170 3.40 -6.86 5.74
C LEU A 170 4.56 -7.33 4.86
N ARG A 171 4.77 -8.65 4.76
CA ARG A 171 5.74 -9.23 3.82
C ARG A 171 5.20 -9.38 2.40
N PHE A 172 3.92 -9.11 2.14
CA PHE A 172 3.25 -9.46 0.88
C PHE A 172 3.36 -10.96 0.52
N ASP A 173 3.35 -11.83 1.52
CA ASP A 173 3.12 -13.26 1.35
C ASP A 173 1.61 -13.57 1.29
N LEU A 174 0.81 -12.75 1.98
CA LEU A 174 -0.65 -12.71 1.90
C LEU A 174 -1.11 -11.44 1.20
N SER A 175 -2.22 -11.53 0.47
CA SER A 175 -2.86 -10.40 -0.20
C SER A 175 -3.46 -9.47 0.83
N PRO A 176 -3.10 -8.17 0.84
CA PRO A 176 -3.69 -7.20 1.77
C PRO A 176 -5.23 -7.11 1.68
N ASP A 177 -5.83 -7.39 0.52
CA ASP A 177 -7.28 -7.29 0.32
C ASP A 177 -8.06 -8.53 0.79
N SER A 178 -7.49 -9.71 0.49
CA SER A 178 -8.18 -10.99 0.58
C SER A 178 -7.62 -11.91 1.65
N LEU A 179 -6.45 -11.60 2.22
CA LEU A 179 -5.68 -12.41 3.17
C LEU A 179 -5.31 -13.81 2.66
N LYS A 180 -5.52 -14.07 1.38
CA LYS A 180 -5.11 -15.31 0.71
C LYS A 180 -3.64 -15.20 0.29
N PRO A 181 -2.91 -16.32 0.17
CA PRO A 181 -1.55 -16.31 -0.36
C PRO A 181 -1.47 -15.51 -1.67
N LEU A 182 -0.52 -14.59 -1.75
CA LEU A 182 -0.29 -13.85 -2.97
C LEU A 182 0.26 -14.83 -4.01
N GLU A 183 -0.59 -15.14 -4.99
CA GLU A 183 -0.14 -15.84 -6.17
C GLU A 183 0.77 -14.91 -6.96
N HIS A 184 2.07 -14.98 -6.71
CA HIS A 184 3.09 -14.39 -7.57
C HIS A 184 3.15 -15.12 -8.93
N ARG A 185 2.05 -15.74 -9.38
CA ARG A 185 2.01 -16.66 -10.52
C ARG A 185 2.64 -15.94 -11.69
N ALA A 186 3.68 -16.57 -12.24
CA ALA A 186 4.02 -16.38 -13.61
C ALA A 186 2.71 -16.59 -14.37
N HIS A 187 2.09 -15.51 -14.87
CA HIS A 187 1.15 -15.68 -15.96
C HIS A 187 1.89 -16.57 -16.95
N LYS A 188 1.44 -17.83 -17.08
CA LYS A 188 1.86 -18.70 -18.16
C LYS A 188 1.57 -17.85 -19.38
N ARG A 189 2.61 -17.23 -19.94
CA ARG A 189 2.52 -16.74 -21.30
C ARG A 189 2.23 -18.02 -22.04
N THR A 190 1.01 -18.17 -22.53
CA THR A 190 0.70 -19.21 -23.50
C THR A 190 1.79 -19.07 -24.53
N MET A 191 2.69 -20.05 -24.60
CA MET A 191 3.62 -20.19 -25.71
C MET A 191 2.76 -20.57 -26.91
N ARG A 192 1.98 -19.62 -27.40
CA ARG A 192 1.58 -19.61 -28.79
C ARG A 192 2.43 -18.52 -29.40
N ALA A 193 3.50 -18.93 -30.06
CA ALA A 193 4.03 -18.09 -31.11
C ALA A 193 2.86 -17.87 -32.08
N PRO A 194 2.40 -16.64 -32.34
CA PRO A 194 1.74 -16.41 -33.61
C PRO A 194 2.87 -16.48 -34.63
N SER A 195 3.08 -17.68 -35.18
CA SER A 195 3.80 -17.80 -36.43
C SER A 195 2.85 -17.30 -37.51
N LEU A 196 3.20 -16.17 -38.12
CA LEU A 196 2.54 -15.69 -39.34
C LEU A 196 2.98 -16.51 -40.57
N PHE A 197 3.88 -17.46 -40.36
CA PHE A 197 4.62 -18.24 -41.35
C PHE A 197 4.66 -19.73 -40.96
N ASP A 198 3.62 -20.25 -40.30
CA ASP A 198 3.43 -21.70 -40.27
C ASP A 198 2.95 -22.08 -41.67
N ASP A 199 3.92 -22.14 -42.57
CA ASP A 199 3.81 -22.34 -44.00
C ASP A 199 3.18 -23.70 -44.29
N GLU A 200 2.01 -23.69 -44.93
CA GLU A 200 1.62 -24.76 -45.85
C GLU A 200 2.53 -24.65 -47.09
N GLN A 201 3.81 -25.04 -46.93
CA GLN A 201 4.60 -25.56 -48.04
C GLN A 201 4.31 -27.07 -48.14
N GLU A 202 3.14 -27.42 -48.65
CA GLU A 202 2.99 -28.71 -49.35
C GLU A 202 3.59 -28.54 -50.75
N GLY A 203 4.89 -28.78 -50.83
CA GLY A 203 5.51 -29.20 -52.08
C GLY A 203 5.13 -30.65 -52.34
N ILE A 204 4.26 -30.89 -53.31
CA ILE A 204 4.23 -32.15 -54.05
C ILE A 204 4.46 -31.82 -55.53
N ALA A 205 5.46 -32.53 -56.04
CA ALA A 205 6.05 -32.47 -57.37
C ALA A 205 5.08 -32.75 -58.52
#